data_AF-A0A945NEX7-F1
#
_entry.id   AF-A0A945NEX7-F1
#
_cell.length_a   1.000
_cell.length_b   1.000
_cell.length_c   1.000
_cell.angle_alpha   90.00
_cell.angle_beta   90.00
_cell.angle_gamma   90.00
#
_symmetry.space_group_name_H-M   'P 1'
#
loop_
_entity.id
_entity.type
_entity.pdbx_description
1 polymer ?
#
loop_
_entity_poly.entity_id
_entity_poly.type
_entity_poly.pdbx_seq_one_letter_code
_entity_poly.pdbx_strand_id
1 'polypeptide(L)'
;MVYDVIIIGAGLSGSFIARKINRSGFKTLLIEKSTTIGGRFSTKLVGEGIADYGCQYLHPKSADLSNLIEELGNKYIVKKTKINDSNNTYIAPYGMNKIPQYLSLGINTILNQKVVSLKKEKSNWIVKTNVYEIKSRSIILTMPIDQVNQLIEPLKNIIGELPNPKYESFFTSTFQSNKQISSDILRSDINAPWICNNSQKGLLNNKNIFTINFSNDFSNKLLGLNQDQRHNMINQQLKHLGFNSYSNLSLHFWKYAFSKEQNNPSHFFDKDEMLGICGDSFSVGQADGAIVSANQTFTDLIKYM
;
A
#
# COMPACT_ATOMS: atom_id res chain seq x y z
N MET A 1 -25.67 -5.50 14.51
CA MET A 1 -25.12 -4.13 14.58
C MET A 1 -24.85 -3.66 13.16
N VAL A 2 -25.18 -2.42 12.81
CA VAL A 2 -24.94 -1.84 11.46
C VAL A 2 -23.88 -0.74 11.59
N TYR A 3 -22.93 -0.70 10.68
CA TYR A 3 -21.95 0.39 10.54
C TYR A 3 -22.48 1.48 9.61
N ASP A 4 -22.04 2.71 9.80
CA ASP A 4 -22.35 3.78 8.84
C ASP A 4 -21.51 3.59 7.58
N VAL A 5 -20.22 3.25 7.75
CA VAL A 5 -19.29 3.01 6.66
C VAL A 5 -18.39 1.82 6.94
N ILE A 6 -18.28 0.90 5.98
CA ILE A 6 -17.24 -0.14 5.95
C ILE A 6 -16.26 0.18 4.84
N ILE A 7 -14.97 0.22 5.17
CA ILE A 7 -13.88 0.49 4.25
C ILE A 7 -13.07 -0.79 4.07
N ILE A 8 -12.89 -1.20 2.82
CA ILE A 8 -12.22 -2.45 2.45
C ILE A 8 -10.82 -2.12 1.94
N GLY A 9 -9.81 -2.58 2.66
CA GLY A 9 -8.40 -2.25 2.49
C GLY A 9 -7.91 -1.25 3.53
N ALA A 10 -6.85 -1.59 4.26
CA ALA A 10 -6.19 -0.72 5.24
C ALA A 10 -4.82 -0.23 4.72
N GLY A 11 -4.79 0.17 3.45
CA GLY A 11 -3.66 0.89 2.85
C GLY A 11 -3.70 2.38 3.18
N LEU A 12 -2.88 3.19 2.48
CA LEU A 12 -2.84 4.64 2.67
C LEU A 12 -4.23 5.29 2.44
N SER A 13 -4.87 5.02 1.31
CA SER A 13 -6.20 5.56 0.98
C SER A 13 -7.27 5.16 2.01
N GLY A 14 -7.35 3.86 2.32
CA GLY A 14 -8.32 3.33 3.28
C GLY A 14 -8.14 3.87 4.70
N SER A 15 -6.91 3.90 5.22
CA SER A 15 -6.63 4.45 6.55
C SER A 15 -6.88 5.96 6.62
N PHE A 16 -6.50 6.70 5.56
CA PHE A 16 -6.72 8.13 5.47
C PHE A 16 -8.21 8.49 5.44
N ILE A 17 -9.00 7.84 4.58
CA ILE A 17 -10.43 8.12 4.48
C ILE A 17 -11.19 7.68 5.74
N ALA A 18 -10.81 6.55 6.34
CA ALA A 18 -11.37 6.09 7.60
C ALA A 18 -11.19 7.13 8.70
N ARG A 19 -10.01 7.75 8.80
CA ARG A 19 -9.73 8.81 9.76
C ARG A 19 -10.69 9.98 9.62
N LYS A 20 -10.94 10.42 8.38
CA LYS A 20 -11.84 11.55 8.10
C LYS A 20 -13.27 11.21 8.48
N ILE A 21 -13.75 10.05 8.06
CA ILE A 21 -15.12 9.57 8.35
C ILE A 21 -15.35 9.42 9.85
N ASN A 22 -14.40 8.80 10.56
CA ASN A 22 -14.49 8.62 12.01
C ASN A 22 -14.47 9.96 12.76
N ARG A 23 -13.66 10.94 12.31
CA ARG A 23 -13.66 12.30 12.88
C ARG A 23 -14.96 13.07 12.63
N SER A 24 -15.71 12.72 11.58
CA SER A 24 -17.05 13.24 11.33
C SER A 24 -18.14 12.58 12.20
N GLY A 25 -17.78 11.68 13.12
CA GLY A 25 -18.71 11.06 14.07
C GLY A 25 -19.41 9.80 13.54
N PHE A 26 -19.09 9.34 12.33
CA PHE A 26 -19.68 8.14 11.75
C PHE A 26 -19.01 6.86 12.22
N LYS A 27 -19.83 5.86 12.50
CA LYS A 27 -19.37 4.56 12.93
C LYS A 27 -18.69 3.81 11.78
N THR A 28 -17.38 3.75 11.87
CA THR A 28 -16.50 3.27 10.80
C THR A 28 -15.88 1.92 11.13
N LEU A 29 -15.76 1.05 10.14
CA LEU A 29 -15.01 -0.20 10.22
C LEU A 29 -14.01 -0.29 9.06
N LEU A 30 -12.76 -0.62 9.37
CA LEU A 30 -11.77 -1.05 8.39
C LEU A 30 -11.70 -2.57 8.34
N ILE A 31 -11.68 -3.14 7.14
CA ILE A 31 -11.47 -4.58 6.92
C ILE A 31 -10.22 -4.76 6.06
N GLU A 32 -9.26 -5.53 6.55
CA GLU A 32 -8.00 -5.83 5.86
C GLU A 32 -7.75 -7.33 5.81
N LYS A 33 -7.44 -7.84 4.61
CA LYS A 33 -7.17 -9.26 4.38
C LYS A 33 -5.84 -9.71 4.98
N SER A 34 -4.91 -8.79 5.17
CA SER A 34 -3.55 -9.04 5.64
C SER A 34 -3.49 -9.04 7.18
N THR A 35 -2.38 -9.51 7.73
CA THR A 35 -2.13 -9.55 9.18
C THR A 35 -1.85 -8.18 9.79
N THR A 36 -1.61 -7.15 8.98
CA THR A 36 -1.23 -5.81 9.42
C THR A 36 -1.80 -4.72 8.53
N ILE A 37 -2.06 -3.55 9.12
CA ILE A 37 -2.36 -2.29 8.41
C ILE A 37 -1.10 -1.80 7.69
N GLY A 38 -1.24 -1.37 6.44
CA GLY A 38 -0.11 -0.92 5.63
C GLY A 38 -0.34 -0.96 4.12
N GLY A 39 -0.89 -2.06 3.61
CA GLY A 39 -0.96 -2.31 2.16
C GLY A 39 0.43 -2.19 1.52
N ARG A 40 0.58 -1.32 0.51
CA ARG A 40 1.88 -1.09 -0.14
C ARG A 40 2.85 -0.23 0.66
N PHE A 41 2.46 0.31 1.81
CA PHE A 41 3.40 0.96 2.75
C PHE A 41 4.00 -0.08 3.71
N SER A 42 4.09 -1.35 3.32
CA SER A 42 4.48 -2.41 4.24
C SER A 42 5.94 -2.32 4.69
N THR A 43 6.11 -2.50 5.99
CA THR A 43 7.39 -2.65 6.69
C THR A 43 7.34 -3.97 7.45
N LYS A 44 8.46 -4.70 7.47
CA LYS A 44 8.59 -5.96 8.24
C LYS A 44 9.91 -6.02 8.99
N LEU A 45 9.97 -6.93 9.96
CA LEU A 45 11.21 -7.27 10.67
C LEU A 45 12.16 -8.06 9.75
N VAL A 46 13.45 -7.77 9.88
CA VAL A 46 14.56 -8.48 9.24
C VAL A 46 15.68 -8.61 10.27
N GLY A 47 15.75 -9.76 10.95
CA GLY A 47 16.55 -9.89 12.16
C GLY A 47 16.04 -8.94 13.25
N GLU A 48 16.92 -8.13 13.82
CA GLU A 48 16.60 -7.17 14.88
C GLU A 48 16.15 -5.80 14.36
N GLY A 49 16.22 -5.55 13.04
CA GLY A 49 15.80 -4.29 12.45
C GLY A 49 14.60 -4.42 11.52
N ILE A 50 14.32 -3.36 10.78
CA ILE A 50 13.16 -3.22 9.90
C ILE A 50 13.56 -2.91 8.47
N ALA A 51 12.76 -3.43 7.53
CA ALA A 51 12.82 -3.11 6.12
C ALA A 51 11.46 -2.62 5.65
N ASP A 52 11.42 -1.44 5.03
CA ASP A 52 10.33 -1.16 4.11
C ASP A 52 10.53 -2.03 2.90
N TYR A 53 9.52 -2.77 2.48
CA TYR A 53 9.60 -3.65 1.31
C TYR A 53 8.54 -3.34 0.26
N GLY A 54 7.68 -2.36 0.53
CA GLY A 54 6.81 -1.71 -0.45
C GLY A 54 7.33 -0.32 -0.81
N CYS A 55 6.49 0.71 -0.64
CA CYS A 55 6.85 2.12 -0.76
C CYS A 55 8.05 2.44 0.15
N GLN A 56 9.10 3.02 -0.43
CA GLN A 56 10.36 3.28 0.27
C GLN A 56 10.48 4.71 0.81
N TYR A 57 9.84 5.65 0.13
CA TYR A 57 9.84 7.09 0.41
C TYR A 57 8.69 7.75 -0.35
N LEU A 58 8.39 9.00 0.01
CA LEU A 58 7.37 9.83 -0.61
C LEU A 58 8.01 11.08 -1.22
N HIS A 59 7.51 11.45 -2.39
CA HIS A 59 7.69 12.77 -3.00
C HIS A 59 6.32 13.37 -3.23
N PRO A 60 5.82 14.21 -2.32
CA PRO A 60 4.51 14.84 -2.51
C PRO A 60 4.52 15.72 -3.76
N LYS A 61 3.46 15.57 -4.57
CA LYS A 61 3.20 16.37 -5.78
C LYS A 61 1.86 17.12 -5.71
N SER A 62 0.97 16.70 -4.83
CA SER A 62 -0.33 17.30 -4.56
C SER A 62 -0.32 18.10 -3.26
N ALA A 63 -1.20 19.09 -3.16
CA ALA A 63 -1.43 19.82 -1.92
C ALA A 63 -1.93 18.89 -0.81
N ASP A 64 -2.80 17.93 -1.14
CA ASP A 64 -3.37 17.00 -0.16
C ASP A 64 -2.32 16.12 0.52
N LEU A 65 -1.42 15.52 -0.26
CA LEU A 65 -0.33 14.71 0.31
C LEU A 65 0.70 15.60 1.02
N SER A 66 0.97 16.80 0.51
CA SER A 66 1.87 17.76 1.17
C SER A 66 1.36 18.14 2.57
N ASN A 67 0.08 18.48 2.69
CA ASN A 67 -0.57 18.82 3.95
C ASN A 67 -0.54 17.64 4.93
N LEU A 68 -0.79 16.42 4.43
CA LEU A 68 -0.70 15.21 5.26
C LEU A 68 0.75 14.98 5.76
N ILE A 69 1.74 15.13 4.89
CA ILE A 69 3.15 14.97 5.28
C ILE A 69 3.57 16.02 6.32
N GLU A 70 3.12 17.27 6.19
CA GLU A 70 3.36 18.31 7.18
C GLU A 70 2.74 17.96 8.54
N GLU A 71 1.47 17.53 8.55
CA GLU A 71 0.79 17.07 9.77
C GLU A 71 1.57 15.93 10.45
N LEU A 72 1.97 14.92 9.68
CA LEU A 72 2.70 13.76 10.19
C LEU A 72 4.14 14.10 10.61
N GLY A 73 4.75 15.10 9.97
CA GLY A 73 6.05 15.66 10.33
C GLY A 73 6.02 16.30 11.71
N ASN A 74 4.99 17.11 11.99
CA ASN A 74 4.76 17.71 13.31
C ASN A 74 4.48 16.69 14.43
N LYS A 75 4.22 15.42 14.05
CA LYS A 75 4.04 14.29 14.97
C LYS A 75 5.22 13.31 14.96
N TYR A 76 6.32 13.64 14.27
CA TYR A 76 7.52 12.80 14.13
C TYR A 76 7.26 11.40 13.54
N ILE A 77 6.14 11.22 12.83
CA ILE A 77 5.81 9.96 12.13
C ILE A 77 6.58 9.88 10.82
N VAL A 78 6.69 11.03 10.15
CA VAL A 78 7.43 11.22 8.91
C VAL A 78 8.56 12.21 9.16
N LYS A 79 9.70 12.00 8.51
CA LYS A 79 10.80 12.98 8.46
C LYS A 79 11.23 13.22 7.02
N LYS A 80 11.72 14.43 6.79
CA LYS A 80 12.42 14.77 5.56
C LYS A 80 13.79 14.09 5.52
N THR A 81 14.19 13.59 4.37
CA THR A 81 15.50 12.97 4.14
C THR A 81 16.03 13.38 2.76
N LYS A 82 17.31 13.10 2.49
CA LYS A 82 17.92 13.28 1.18
C LYS A 82 18.10 11.91 0.54
N ILE A 83 17.55 11.74 -0.66
CA ILE A 83 17.74 10.56 -1.50
C ILE A 83 18.00 11.10 -2.91
N ASN A 84 19.11 10.70 -3.55
CA ASN A 84 19.49 11.12 -4.90
C ASN A 84 19.46 12.64 -5.10
N ASP A 85 20.05 13.40 -4.17
CA ASP A 85 20.06 14.86 -4.16
C ASP A 85 18.69 15.57 -4.14
N SER A 86 17.60 14.80 -4.02
CA SER A 86 16.26 15.36 -3.89
C SER A 86 15.99 15.81 -2.46
N ASN A 87 15.87 17.13 -2.31
CA ASN A 87 15.46 17.79 -1.07
C ASN A 87 13.94 17.77 -0.82
N ASN A 88 13.17 16.97 -1.55
CA ASN A 88 11.72 16.84 -1.31
C ASN A 88 11.32 15.38 -1.07
N THR A 89 12.13 14.66 -0.30
CA THR A 89 11.94 13.24 0.00
C THR A 89 11.56 13.04 1.45
N TYR A 90 10.60 12.15 1.70
CA TYR A 90 10.11 11.87 3.04
C TYR A 90 10.06 10.37 3.31
N ILE A 91 10.43 9.99 4.53
CA ILE A 91 10.37 8.60 5.02
C ILE A 91 9.73 8.55 6.40
N ALA A 92 9.27 7.38 6.82
CA ALA A 92 8.89 7.13 8.20
C ALA A 92 10.03 6.37 8.93
N PRO A 93 10.70 6.97 9.93
CA PRO A 93 11.88 6.37 10.58
C PRO A 93 11.63 5.01 11.23
N TYR A 94 10.39 4.77 11.64
CA TYR A 94 9.92 3.55 12.32
C TYR A 94 9.20 2.59 11.35
N GLY A 95 9.32 2.83 10.05
CA GLY A 95 8.66 2.07 8.99
C GLY A 95 7.53 2.83 8.32
N MET A 96 7.44 2.73 6.99
CA MET A 96 6.38 3.34 6.19
C MET A 96 4.97 2.90 6.62
N ASN A 97 4.83 1.70 7.20
CA ASN A 97 3.54 1.21 7.69
C ASN A 97 3.00 2.00 8.89
N LYS A 98 3.84 2.80 9.55
CA LYS A 98 3.43 3.67 10.66
C LYS A 98 2.50 4.79 10.22
N ILE A 99 2.58 5.22 8.97
CA ILE A 99 1.66 6.23 8.42
C ILE A 99 0.21 5.71 8.45
N PRO A 100 -0.15 4.61 7.75
CA PRO A 100 -1.52 4.11 7.79
C PRO A 100 -1.93 3.59 9.17
N GLN A 101 -1.00 3.04 9.98
CA GLN A 101 -1.31 2.65 11.37
C GLN A 101 -1.72 3.85 12.23
N TYR A 102 -1.01 4.97 12.13
CA TYR A 102 -1.37 6.20 12.84
C TYR A 102 -2.72 6.74 12.37
N LEU A 103 -2.97 6.73 11.05
CA LEU A 103 -4.24 7.18 10.48
C LEU A 103 -5.43 6.36 10.96
N SER A 104 -5.22 5.07 11.26
CA SER A 104 -6.25 4.16 11.76
C SER A 104 -6.43 4.17 13.29
N LEU A 105 -5.73 5.01 14.05
CA LEU A 105 -5.89 5.07 15.51
C LEU A 105 -7.33 5.43 15.91
N GLY A 106 -7.90 4.64 16.83
CA GLY A 106 -9.28 4.81 17.30
C GLY A 106 -10.35 4.29 16.33
N ILE A 107 -9.98 3.63 15.24
CA ILE A 107 -10.90 3.06 14.26
C ILE A 107 -10.96 1.55 14.43
N ASN A 108 -12.18 1.01 14.55
CA ASN A 108 -12.38 -0.44 14.57
C ASN A 108 -11.81 -1.05 13.29
N THR A 109 -10.89 -1.99 13.45
CA THR A 109 -10.20 -2.63 12.32
C THR A 109 -10.19 -4.13 12.52
N ILE A 110 -10.62 -4.88 11.50
CA ILE A 110 -10.54 -6.34 11.50
C ILE A 110 -9.49 -6.77 10.47
N LEU A 111 -8.44 -7.41 10.98
CA LEU A 111 -7.32 -7.95 10.21
C LEU A 111 -7.58 -9.43 9.89
N ASN A 112 -6.82 -9.99 8.93
CA ASN A 112 -6.97 -11.37 8.45
C ASN A 112 -8.37 -11.68 7.89
N GLN A 113 -9.08 -10.67 7.38
CA GLN A 113 -10.41 -10.83 6.81
C GLN A 113 -10.43 -10.41 5.35
N LYS A 114 -10.52 -11.39 4.46
CA LYS A 114 -10.73 -11.16 3.04
C LYS A 114 -12.23 -11.00 2.79
N VAL A 115 -12.65 -9.85 2.29
CA VAL A 115 -14.00 -9.69 1.73
C VAL A 115 -14.10 -10.54 0.48
N VAL A 116 -15.09 -11.43 0.44
CA VAL A 116 -15.31 -12.40 -0.64
C VAL A 116 -16.56 -12.09 -1.46
N SER A 117 -17.53 -11.39 -0.88
CA SER A 117 -18.71 -10.95 -1.62
C SER A 117 -19.33 -9.71 -1.00
N LEU A 118 -19.94 -8.90 -1.86
CA LEU A 118 -20.76 -7.75 -1.51
C LEU A 118 -22.18 -8.02 -2.01
N LYS A 119 -23.19 -7.60 -1.25
CA LYS A 119 -24.59 -7.66 -1.65
C LYS A 119 -25.35 -6.48 -1.09
N LYS A 120 -26.24 -5.89 -1.86
CA LYS A 120 -27.19 -4.89 -1.36
C LYS A 120 -28.46 -5.60 -0.90
N GLU A 121 -28.88 -5.36 0.33
CA GLU A 121 -30.16 -5.82 0.89
C GLU A 121 -30.92 -4.65 1.50
N LYS A 122 -32.05 -4.28 0.87
CA LYS A 122 -32.81 -3.07 1.21
C LYS A 122 -31.88 -1.86 1.17
N SER A 123 -31.78 -1.10 2.27
CA SER A 123 -30.92 0.07 2.40
C SER A 123 -29.48 -0.23 2.88
N ASN A 124 -29.12 -1.50 3.14
CA ASN A 124 -27.81 -1.84 3.69
C ASN A 124 -27.00 -2.71 2.75
N TRP A 125 -25.69 -2.51 2.77
CA TRP A 125 -24.70 -3.44 2.27
C TRP A 125 -24.48 -4.58 3.25
N ILE A 126 -24.43 -5.79 2.70
CA ILE A 126 -23.95 -7.00 3.34
C ILE A 126 -22.53 -7.26 2.84
N VAL A 127 -21.57 -7.10 3.74
CA VAL A 127 -20.15 -7.34 3.48
C VAL A 127 -19.79 -8.70 4.06
N LYS A 128 -19.61 -9.70 3.18
CA LYS A 128 -19.22 -11.04 3.58
C LYS A 128 -17.71 -11.20 3.47
N THR A 129 -17.10 -11.57 4.57
CA THR A 129 -15.68 -11.96 4.66
C THR A 129 -15.56 -13.48 4.63
N ASN A 130 -14.32 -14.00 4.73
CA ASN A 130 -14.08 -15.43 4.89
C ASN A 130 -14.60 -16.01 6.22
N VAL A 131 -14.95 -15.18 7.22
CA VAL A 131 -15.45 -15.65 8.53
C VAL A 131 -16.79 -15.01 8.91
N TYR A 132 -16.90 -13.71 8.73
CA TYR A 132 -18.02 -12.89 9.22
C TYR A 132 -18.88 -12.35 8.09
N GLU A 133 -20.13 -12.06 8.43
CA GLU A 133 -21.02 -11.21 7.64
C GLU A 133 -21.34 -9.96 8.45
N ILE A 134 -21.11 -8.78 7.85
CA ILE A 134 -21.21 -7.48 8.53
C ILE A 134 -22.07 -6.55 7.69
N LYS A 135 -22.94 -5.77 8.34
CA LYS A 135 -23.85 -4.83 7.69
C LYS A 135 -23.35 -3.40 7.74
N SER A 136 -23.52 -2.65 6.65
CA SER A 136 -23.19 -1.23 6.56
C SER A 136 -24.23 -0.44 5.77
N ARG A 137 -24.35 0.86 6.02
CA ARG A 137 -25.15 1.76 5.18
C ARG A 137 -24.42 2.09 3.87
N SER A 138 -23.12 2.34 3.95
CA SER A 138 -22.24 2.64 2.82
C SER A 138 -20.97 1.78 2.83
N ILE A 139 -20.33 1.63 1.68
CA ILE A 139 -19.05 0.91 1.56
C ILE A 139 -18.05 1.71 0.73
N ILE A 140 -16.76 1.54 1.04
CA ILE A 140 -15.66 2.14 0.28
C ILE A 140 -14.62 1.09 -0.03
N LEU A 141 -14.25 0.96 -1.31
CA LEU A 141 -13.27 0.00 -1.79
C LEU A 141 -11.96 0.74 -2.08
N THR A 142 -10.87 0.32 -1.43
CA THR A 142 -9.57 1.02 -1.48
C THR A 142 -8.38 0.17 -1.92
N MET A 143 -8.66 -1.09 -2.30
CA MET A 143 -7.70 -2.05 -2.82
C MET A 143 -7.40 -1.81 -4.32
N PRO A 144 -6.35 -2.43 -4.90
CA PRO A 144 -6.06 -2.33 -6.33
C PRO A 144 -7.28 -2.61 -7.20
N ILE A 145 -7.43 -1.89 -8.31
CA ILE A 145 -8.68 -1.87 -9.07
C ILE A 145 -9.06 -3.25 -9.64
N ASP A 146 -8.08 -4.10 -9.97
CA ASP A 146 -8.35 -5.48 -10.39
C ASP A 146 -9.06 -6.30 -9.29
N GLN A 147 -8.73 -6.05 -8.01
CA GLN A 147 -9.43 -6.69 -6.88
C GLN A 147 -10.80 -6.07 -6.64
N VAL A 148 -10.97 -4.77 -6.94
CA VAL A 148 -12.28 -4.11 -6.91
C VAL A 148 -13.19 -4.74 -7.95
N ASN A 149 -12.74 -4.82 -9.20
CA ASN A 149 -13.49 -5.40 -10.33
C ASN A 149 -14.00 -6.80 -10.01
N GLN A 150 -13.17 -7.66 -9.43
CA GLN A 150 -13.57 -9.01 -9.00
C GLN A 150 -14.72 -9.03 -7.97
N LEU A 151 -14.82 -8.02 -7.09
CA LEU A 151 -15.90 -7.96 -6.09
C LEU A 151 -17.18 -7.31 -6.61
N ILE A 152 -17.07 -6.39 -7.57
CA ILE A 152 -18.22 -5.63 -8.08
C ILE A 152 -18.82 -6.22 -9.37
N GLU A 153 -18.07 -7.03 -10.13
CA GLU A 153 -18.56 -7.70 -11.34
C GLU A 153 -19.88 -8.47 -11.10
N PRO A 154 -20.10 -9.17 -9.97
CA PRO A 154 -21.37 -9.83 -9.68
C PRO A 154 -22.54 -8.87 -9.43
N LEU A 155 -22.27 -7.60 -9.08
CA LEU A 155 -23.30 -6.64 -8.71
C LEU A 155 -24.05 -6.07 -9.93
N LYS A 156 -23.49 -6.20 -11.15
CA LYS A 156 -24.02 -5.86 -12.50
C LYS A 156 -24.60 -4.45 -12.74
N ASN A 157 -25.00 -3.74 -11.69
CA ASN A 157 -25.70 -2.46 -11.73
C ASN A 157 -24.80 -1.28 -11.35
N ILE A 158 -23.55 -1.53 -10.96
CA ILE A 158 -22.57 -0.46 -10.70
C ILE A 158 -22.07 0.04 -12.05
N ILE A 159 -22.49 1.25 -12.41
CA ILE A 159 -22.20 1.87 -13.69
C ILE A 159 -21.24 3.04 -13.47
N GLY A 160 -20.07 2.97 -14.09
CA GLY A 160 -19.23 4.15 -14.29
C GLY A 160 -17.78 3.79 -14.63
N GLU A 161 -17.01 4.83 -14.93
CA GLU A 161 -15.63 4.68 -15.40
C GLU A 161 -14.69 4.43 -14.22
N LEU A 162 -14.20 3.20 -14.13
CA LEU A 162 -13.11 2.84 -13.25
C LEU A 162 -11.77 2.96 -13.98
N PRO A 163 -10.67 3.23 -13.25
CA PRO A 163 -9.36 3.31 -13.87
C PRO A 163 -8.96 1.95 -14.46
N ASN A 164 -8.28 1.98 -15.60
CA ASN A 164 -7.70 0.78 -16.23
C ASN A 164 -6.16 0.86 -16.25
N PRO A 165 -5.49 0.78 -15.09
CA PRO A 165 -4.04 0.89 -15.02
C PRO A 165 -3.36 -0.39 -15.50
N LYS A 166 -2.16 -0.25 -16.04
CA LYS A 166 -1.23 -1.37 -16.17
C LYS A 166 -0.50 -1.55 -14.84
N TYR A 167 -0.75 -2.67 -14.16
CA TYR A 167 0.00 -3.01 -12.95
C TYR A 167 1.36 -3.63 -13.28
N GLU A 168 2.41 -3.04 -12.72
CA GLU A 168 3.70 -3.71 -12.63
C GLU A 168 3.70 -4.71 -11.49
N SER A 169 4.35 -5.86 -11.74
CA SER A 169 4.56 -6.88 -10.74
C SER A 169 6.03 -7.28 -10.66
N PHE A 170 6.51 -7.50 -9.45
CA PHE A 170 7.90 -7.92 -9.23
C PHE A 170 8.09 -8.59 -7.87
N PHE A 171 9.18 -9.35 -7.76
CA PHE A 171 9.70 -9.81 -6.49
C PHE A 171 10.52 -8.71 -5.80
N THR A 172 10.39 -8.65 -4.49
CA THR A 172 11.25 -7.88 -3.60
C THR A 172 11.95 -8.85 -2.66
N SER A 173 13.27 -8.71 -2.51
CA SER A 173 14.02 -9.37 -1.44
C SER A 173 14.37 -8.38 -0.34
N THR A 174 14.40 -8.88 0.90
CA THR A 174 14.94 -8.17 2.04
C THR A 174 15.90 -9.07 2.81
N PHE A 175 16.99 -8.52 3.30
CA PHE A 175 17.99 -9.28 4.05
C PHE A 175 18.90 -8.33 4.84
N GLN A 176 19.62 -8.89 5.79
CA GLN A 176 20.70 -8.20 6.50
C GLN A 176 22.05 -8.55 5.87
N SER A 177 22.95 -7.59 5.70
CA SER A 177 24.32 -7.85 5.22
C SER A 177 25.30 -6.83 5.78
N ASN A 178 26.54 -7.24 6.07
CA ASN A 178 27.60 -6.32 6.52
C ASN A 178 28.26 -5.54 5.37
N LYS A 179 27.80 -5.73 4.13
CA LYS A 179 28.33 -5.01 2.97
C LYS A 179 28.22 -3.49 3.18
N GLN A 180 29.34 -2.79 3.02
CA GLN A 180 29.36 -1.34 2.93
C GLN A 180 28.98 -0.92 1.51
N ILE A 181 27.99 -0.02 1.39
CA ILE A 181 27.65 0.63 0.13
C ILE A 181 27.97 2.11 0.29
N SER A 182 28.82 2.62 -0.60
CA SER A 182 29.41 3.95 -0.55
C SER A 182 28.48 5.07 -1.04
N SER A 183 27.38 4.74 -1.72
CA SER A 183 26.38 5.69 -2.18
C SER A 183 25.06 5.50 -1.48
N ASP A 184 24.40 6.63 -1.20
CA ASP A 184 22.98 6.66 -0.89
C ASP A 184 22.25 5.92 -1.99
N ILE A 185 21.54 4.85 -1.59
CA ILE A 185 20.43 4.23 -2.32
C ILE A 185 20.62 4.31 -3.84
N LEU A 186 21.34 3.36 -4.45
CA LEU A 186 21.11 2.83 -5.80
C LEU A 186 22.38 2.21 -6.38
N ARG A 187 22.26 0.95 -6.80
CA ARG A 187 22.98 0.40 -7.95
C ARG A 187 21.91 -0.29 -8.79
N SER A 188 21.76 0.12 -10.06
CA SER A 188 20.83 -0.51 -10.99
C SER A 188 21.58 -1.60 -11.77
N ASP A 189 21.47 -2.81 -11.28
CA ASP A 189 21.72 -4.00 -12.09
C ASP A 189 20.47 -4.27 -12.95
N ILE A 190 20.62 -4.89 -14.12
CA ILE A 190 19.49 -5.16 -15.02
C ILE A 190 18.41 -6.05 -14.40
N ASN A 191 18.79 -6.98 -13.52
CA ASN A 191 17.88 -7.84 -12.79
C ASN A 191 17.44 -7.23 -11.46
N ALA A 192 18.20 -6.28 -10.90
CA ALA A 192 17.92 -5.59 -9.64
C ALA A 192 18.01 -4.06 -9.83
N PRO A 193 17.03 -3.44 -10.52
CA PRO A 193 17.05 -2.02 -10.85
C PRO A 193 16.96 -1.10 -9.62
N TRP A 194 16.51 -1.65 -8.48
CA TRP A 194 16.38 -0.90 -7.24
C TRP A 194 17.01 -1.66 -6.07
N ILE A 195 18.00 -1.04 -5.43
CA ILE A 195 18.65 -1.53 -4.22
C ILE A 195 18.68 -0.40 -3.19
N CYS A 196 18.10 -0.64 -2.02
CA CYS A 196 18.03 0.32 -0.94
C CYS A 196 18.63 -0.27 0.34
N ASN A 197 19.55 0.46 0.98
CA ASN A 197 19.94 0.21 2.36
C ASN A 197 19.00 1.01 3.27
N ASN A 198 18.07 0.33 3.95
CA ASN A 198 17.06 0.95 4.80
C ASN A 198 17.68 1.74 5.97
N SER A 199 18.81 1.27 6.49
CA SER A 199 19.56 1.91 7.58
C SER A 199 20.14 3.24 7.13
N GLN A 200 20.81 3.27 5.97
CA GLN A 200 21.33 4.52 5.38
C GLN A 200 20.20 5.45 4.92
N LYS A 201 19.08 4.89 4.41
CA LYS A 201 17.86 5.64 4.11
C LYS A 201 17.33 6.42 5.33
N GLY A 202 17.60 5.91 6.53
CA GLY A 202 17.29 6.57 7.80
C GLY A 202 16.23 5.87 8.64
N LEU A 203 15.93 4.59 8.38
CA LEU A 203 15.20 3.73 9.32
C LEU A 203 16.09 3.44 10.53
N LEU A 204 15.46 3.29 11.69
CA LEU A 204 16.16 3.03 12.95
C LEU A 204 16.62 1.57 13.03
N ASN A 205 17.74 1.29 12.36
CA ASN A 205 18.39 -0.01 12.35
C ASN A 205 19.82 0.12 12.91
N ASN A 206 20.25 -0.88 13.67
CA ASN A 206 21.62 -1.03 14.18
C ASN A 206 22.53 -1.85 13.23
N LYS A 207 21.94 -2.47 12.21
CA LYS A 207 22.62 -3.28 11.18
C LYS A 207 22.16 -2.82 9.80
N ASN A 208 23.00 -3.09 8.80
CA ASN A 208 22.68 -2.83 7.40
C ASN A 208 21.60 -3.80 6.90
N ILE A 209 20.41 -3.25 6.64
CA ILE A 209 19.26 -3.98 6.12
C ILE A 209 18.92 -3.49 4.71
N PHE A 210 18.86 -4.42 3.78
CA PHE A 210 18.65 -4.14 2.37
C PHE A 210 17.24 -4.53 1.92
N THR A 211 16.71 -3.75 0.98
CA THR A 211 15.54 -4.08 0.15
C THR A 211 15.99 -4.01 -1.31
N ILE A 212 15.73 -5.06 -2.08
CA ILE A 212 15.98 -5.11 -3.52
C ILE A 212 14.68 -5.41 -4.25
N ASN A 213 14.27 -4.55 -5.19
CA ASN A 213 13.22 -4.90 -6.13
C ASN A 213 13.87 -5.43 -7.40
N PHE A 214 13.41 -6.61 -7.83
CA PHE A 214 13.88 -7.20 -9.08
C PHE A 214 13.12 -6.64 -10.27
N SER A 215 13.73 -6.69 -11.45
CA SER A 215 13.06 -6.30 -12.69
C SER A 215 11.87 -7.23 -12.99
N ASN A 216 10.95 -6.75 -13.83
CA ASN A 216 9.80 -7.55 -14.27
C ASN A 216 10.27 -8.85 -14.95
N ASP A 217 11.25 -8.76 -15.84
CA ASP A 217 11.81 -9.92 -16.55
C ASP A 217 12.43 -10.94 -15.61
N PHE A 218 13.23 -10.50 -14.64
CA PHE A 218 13.79 -11.40 -13.64
C PHE A 218 12.69 -12.01 -12.77
N SER A 219 11.70 -11.23 -12.38
CA SER A 219 10.57 -11.68 -11.57
C SER A 219 9.71 -12.72 -12.29
N ASN A 220 9.48 -12.57 -13.60
CA ASN A 220 8.75 -13.55 -14.40
C ASN A 220 9.49 -14.88 -14.49
N LYS A 221 10.82 -14.86 -14.61
CA LYS A 221 11.64 -16.07 -14.51
C LYS A 221 11.44 -16.74 -13.15
N LEU A 222 11.48 -15.99 -12.05
CA LEU A 222 11.29 -16.52 -10.69
C LEU A 222 9.88 -17.10 -10.44
N LEU A 223 8.83 -16.57 -11.08
CA LEU A 223 7.46 -17.08 -10.94
C LEU A 223 7.31 -18.50 -11.48
N GLY A 224 8.00 -18.83 -12.57
CA GLY A 224 7.99 -20.16 -13.18
C GLY A 224 8.80 -21.23 -12.43
N LEU A 225 9.55 -20.84 -11.39
CA LEU A 225 10.43 -21.73 -10.64
C LEU A 225 9.77 -22.25 -9.36
N ASN A 226 10.17 -23.44 -8.93
CA ASN A 226 9.86 -23.94 -7.59
C ASN A 226 10.66 -23.17 -6.51
N GLN A 227 10.39 -23.46 -5.23
CA GLN A 227 11.00 -22.73 -4.12
C GLN A 227 12.53 -22.82 -4.09
N ASP A 228 13.10 -24.00 -4.29
CA ASP A 228 14.56 -24.22 -4.22
C ASP A 228 15.28 -23.59 -5.40
N GLN A 229 14.73 -23.75 -6.61
CA GLN A 229 15.23 -23.09 -7.82
C GLN A 229 15.21 -21.57 -7.69
N ARG A 230 14.09 -21.02 -7.18
CA ARG A 230 13.96 -19.58 -6.92
C ARG A 230 15.00 -19.11 -5.91
N HIS A 231 15.16 -19.85 -4.82
CA HIS A 231 16.17 -19.54 -3.79
C HIS A 231 17.58 -19.54 -4.38
N ASN A 232 17.94 -20.56 -5.16
CA ASN A 232 19.24 -20.65 -5.82
C ASN A 232 19.50 -19.49 -6.79
N MET A 233 18.51 -19.15 -7.62
CA MET A 233 18.61 -18.03 -8.57
C MET A 233 18.77 -16.69 -7.86
N ILE A 234 18.05 -16.47 -6.76
CA ILE A 234 18.23 -15.28 -5.91
C ILE A 234 19.62 -15.25 -5.29
N ASN A 235 20.11 -16.39 -4.78
CA ASN A 235 21.44 -16.45 -4.18
C ASN A 235 22.54 -16.13 -5.20
N GLN A 236 22.42 -16.63 -6.43
CA GLN A 236 23.33 -16.29 -7.52
C GLN A 236 23.28 -14.79 -7.83
N GLN A 237 22.08 -14.21 -7.93
CA GLN A 237 21.92 -12.78 -8.17
C GLN A 237 22.49 -11.93 -7.02
N LEU A 238 22.26 -12.29 -5.76
CA LEU A 238 22.83 -11.59 -4.62
C LEU A 238 24.36 -11.66 -4.61
N LYS A 239 24.95 -12.83 -4.92
CA LYS A 239 26.41 -12.97 -5.10
C LYS A 239 26.93 -12.11 -6.25
N HIS A 240 26.23 -12.07 -7.39
CA HIS A 240 26.58 -11.20 -8.53
C HIS A 240 26.59 -9.72 -8.13
N LEU A 241 25.60 -9.30 -7.35
CA LEU A 241 25.52 -7.97 -6.76
C LEU A 241 26.57 -7.72 -5.67
N GLY A 242 27.41 -8.71 -5.34
CA GLY A 242 28.47 -8.68 -4.35
C GLY A 242 27.99 -8.81 -2.90
N PHE A 243 26.82 -9.39 -2.66
CA PHE A 243 26.35 -9.78 -1.33
C PHE A 243 26.76 -11.25 -1.05
N ASN A 244 28.03 -11.45 -0.73
CA ASN A 244 28.60 -12.78 -0.50
C ASN A 244 28.19 -13.39 0.85
N SER A 245 27.80 -12.54 1.81
CA SER A 245 27.30 -12.95 3.13
C SER A 245 26.10 -12.09 3.51
N TYR A 246 25.00 -12.76 3.85
CA TYR A 246 23.77 -12.15 4.33
C TYR A 246 23.01 -13.14 5.22
N SER A 247 22.05 -12.62 5.98
CA SER A 247 21.14 -13.40 6.81
C SER A 247 19.72 -12.85 6.68
N ASN A 248 18.74 -13.60 7.20
CA ASN A 248 17.33 -13.18 7.23
C ASN A 248 16.76 -12.86 5.85
N LEU A 249 17.17 -13.62 4.82
CA LEU A 249 16.67 -13.44 3.45
C LEU A 249 15.18 -13.81 3.39
N SER A 250 14.39 -12.89 2.86
CA SER A 250 12.95 -13.08 2.64
C SER A 250 12.56 -12.50 1.28
N LEU A 251 11.67 -13.20 0.59
CA LEU A 251 11.12 -12.79 -0.70
C LEU A 251 9.63 -12.46 -0.57
N HIS A 252 9.19 -11.44 -1.29
CA HIS A 252 7.78 -11.08 -1.41
C HIS A 252 7.44 -10.77 -2.86
N PHE A 253 6.31 -11.26 -3.36
CA PHE A 253 5.84 -10.95 -4.71
C PHE A 253 4.72 -9.91 -4.68
N TRP A 254 4.99 -8.73 -5.23
CA TRP A 254 4.00 -7.69 -5.41
C TRP A 254 3.27 -7.89 -6.73
N LYS A 255 2.10 -8.54 -6.71
CA LYS A 255 1.28 -8.71 -7.92
C LYS A 255 0.78 -7.38 -8.50
N TYR A 256 0.51 -6.40 -7.63
CA TYR A 256 -0.05 -5.09 -7.97
C TYR A 256 0.84 -3.99 -7.37
N ALA A 257 2.10 -3.89 -7.80
CA ALA A 257 3.12 -3.06 -7.15
C ALA A 257 2.91 -1.56 -7.43
N PHE A 258 2.93 -1.19 -8.72
CA PHE A 258 2.69 0.17 -9.20
C PHE A 258 1.64 0.15 -10.29
N SER A 259 0.70 1.10 -10.25
CA SER A 259 -0.13 1.42 -11.40
C SER A 259 0.64 2.36 -12.34
N LYS A 260 0.60 2.06 -13.64
CA LYS A 260 1.08 2.92 -14.72
C LYS A 260 -0.02 3.12 -15.76
N GLU A 261 0.14 4.14 -16.59
CA GLU A 261 -0.70 4.38 -17.79
C GLU A 261 -2.20 4.47 -17.48
N GLN A 262 -2.57 4.96 -16.29
CA GLN A 262 -3.99 5.11 -15.94
C GLN A 262 -4.65 6.28 -16.71
N ASN A 263 -5.94 6.15 -16.98
CA ASN A 263 -6.80 7.20 -17.57
C ASN A 263 -7.18 8.34 -16.58
N ASN A 264 -6.60 8.33 -15.38
CA ASN A 264 -6.67 9.37 -14.34
C ASN A 264 -8.08 9.87 -13.92
N PRO A 265 -9.13 9.03 -13.77
CA PRO A 265 -10.35 9.48 -13.09
C PRO A 265 -10.01 9.93 -11.67
N SER A 266 -10.65 11.00 -11.16
CA SER A 266 -10.30 11.54 -9.85
C SER A 266 -10.63 10.57 -8.71
N HIS A 267 -11.81 9.95 -8.79
CA HIS A 267 -12.36 8.92 -7.90
C HIS A 267 -13.65 8.38 -8.53
N PHE A 268 -14.27 7.38 -7.90
CA PHE A 268 -15.62 6.93 -8.24
C PHE A 268 -16.52 6.97 -6.99
N PHE A 269 -17.75 7.46 -7.16
CA PHE A 269 -18.77 7.42 -6.13
C PHE A 269 -20.16 7.24 -6.75
N ASP A 270 -20.86 6.19 -6.34
CA ASP A 270 -22.26 5.94 -6.67
C ASP A 270 -23.11 6.38 -5.46
N LYS A 271 -23.84 7.49 -5.63
CA LYS A 271 -24.68 8.08 -4.58
C LYS A 271 -25.94 7.28 -4.29
N ASP A 272 -26.46 6.55 -5.29
CA ASP A 272 -27.72 5.82 -5.14
C ASP A 272 -27.44 4.51 -4.40
N GLU A 273 -26.27 3.93 -4.66
CA GLU A 273 -25.80 2.74 -3.98
C GLU A 273 -24.97 3.02 -2.71
N MET A 274 -24.56 4.26 -2.46
CA MET A 274 -23.64 4.66 -1.39
C MET A 274 -22.35 3.82 -1.41
N LEU A 275 -21.72 3.75 -2.59
CA LEU A 275 -20.50 3.00 -2.86
C LEU A 275 -19.41 3.96 -3.36
N GLY A 276 -18.30 4.05 -2.63
CA GLY A 276 -17.10 4.76 -3.05
C GLY A 276 -15.99 3.81 -3.52
N ILE A 277 -15.22 4.23 -4.52
CA ILE A 277 -13.99 3.54 -4.93
C ILE A 277 -12.88 4.59 -5.10
N CYS A 278 -11.76 4.36 -4.41
CA CYS A 278 -10.59 5.23 -4.48
C CYS A 278 -9.30 4.44 -4.27
N GLY A 279 -8.15 5.04 -4.53
CA GLY A 279 -6.88 4.34 -4.45
C GLY A 279 -5.79 4.99 -5.28
N ASP A 280 -4.62 4.36 -5.30
CA ASP A 280 -3.46 4.89 -5.99
C ASP A 280 -3.54 4.82 -7.52
N SER A 281 -4.47 4.05 -8.09
CA SER A 281 -4.70 4.01 -9.55
C SER A 281 -5.56 5.18 -10.06
N PHE A 282 -6.09 5.99 -9.14
CA PHE A 282 -6.89 7.19 -9.45
C PHE A 282 -6.02 8.44 -9.45
N SER A 283 -6.58 9.52 -10.00
CA SER A 283 -5.98 10.85 -10.05
C SER A 283 -4.55 10.78 -10.59
N VAL A 284 -3.59 11.41 -9.91
CA VAL A 284 -2.19 11.51 -10.35
C VAL A 284 -1.35 10.25 -10.11
N GLY A 285 -1.95 9.16 -9.59
CA GLY A 285 -1.25 7.92 -9.32
C GLY A 285 -0.50 7.88 -7.98
N GLN A 286 -0.04 6.69 -7.59
CA GLN A 286 0.85 6.50 -6.44
C GLN A 286 0.26 7.05 -5.12
N ALA A 287 1.10 7.52 -4.19
CA ALA A 287 0.64 8.03 -2.90
C ALA A 287 -0.23 9.29 -3.02
N ASP A 288 0.09 10.20 -3.95
CA ASP A 288 -0.73 11.38 -4.21
C ASP A 288 -2.13 10.98 -4.70
N GLY A 289 -2.21 10.09 -5.70
CA GLY A 289 -3.48 9.57 -6.21
C GLY A 289 -4.31 8.90 -5.12
N ALA A 290 -3.68 8.14 -4.23
CA ALA A 290 -4.34 7.49 -3.10
C ALA A 290 -4.95 8.50 -2.10
N ILE A 291 -4.29 9.62 -1.82
CA ILE A 291 -4.81 10.64 -0.91
C ILE A 291 -5.86 11.52 -1.60
N VAL A 292 -5.60 11.99 -2.82
CA VAL A 292 -6.51 12.87 -3.56
C VAL A 292 -7.84 12.16 -3.83
N SER A 293 -7.80 10.92 -4.34
CA SER A 293 -9.02 10.15 -4.61
C SER A 293 -9.80 9.86 -3.33
N ALA A 294 -9.10 9.52 -2.23
CA ALA A 294 -9.74 9.31 -0.93
C ALA A 294 -10.39 10.58 -0.38
N ASN A 295 -9.78 11.75 -0.57
CA ASN A 295 -10.38 13.03 -0.21
C ASN A 295 -11.66 13.32 -0.99
N GLN A 296 -11.67 13.06 -2.30
CA GLN A 296 -12.85 13.29 -3.13
C GLN A 296 -13.99 12.33 -2.77
N THR A 297 -13.69 11.03 -2.61
CA THR A 297 -14.69 10.05 -2.14
C THR A 297 -15.26 10.41 -0.78
N PHE A 298 -14.45 10.97 0.13
CA PHE A 298 -14.96 11.46 1.41
C PHE A 298 -15.94 12.62 1.23
N THR A 299 -15.60 13.60 0.39
CA THR A 299 -16.47 14.76 0.14
C THR A 299 -17.83 14.34 -0.38
N ASP A 300 -17.87 13.45 -1.37
CA ASP A 300 -19.13 12.95 -1.93
C ASP A 300 -19.90 12.11 -0.91
N LEU A 301 -19.22 11.22 -0.18
CA LEU A 301 -19.87 10.42 0.85
C LEU A 301 -20.59 11.30 1.89
N ILE A 302 -19.91 12.29 2.45
CA ILE A 302 -20.48 13.17 3.48
C ILE A 302 -21.64 14.02 2.94
N LYS A 303 -21.60 14.39 1.67
CA LYS A 303 -22.67 15.15 1.02
C LYS A 303 -23.99 14.37 0.93
N TYR A 304 -23.93 13.04 0.84
CA TYR A 304 -25.09 12.17 0.64
C TYR A 304 -25.44 11.28 1.86
N MET A 305 -24.67 11.37 2.94
CA MET A 305 -24.96 10.72 4.24
C MET A 305 -25.85 11.60 5.12
#